data_AF-A0A969HL84-F1
#
_entry.id   AF-A0A969HL84-F1
#
_cell.length_a   1.000
_cell.length_b   1.000
_cell.length_c   1.000
_cell.angle_alpha   90.00
_cell.angle_beta   90.00
_cell.angle_gamma   90.00
#
_symmetry.space_group_name_H-M   'P 1'
#
loop_
_entity.id
_entity.type
_entity.pdbx_description
1 polymer ?
#
loop_
_entity_poly.entity_id
_entity_poly.type
_entity_poly.pdbx_seq_one_letter_code
_entity_poly.pdbx_strand_id
1 'polypeptide(L)' 'LPGPMCASPTPLTAATAKMGALYRATFDAALTSNPDWLLLSSFNEWVEGTYIEPGVQYGDKYLELTKEFVTIFKDK' A
#
# COMPACT_ATOMS: atom_id res chain seq x y z
N LEU A 1 10.66 -16.88 23.40
CA LEU A 1 11.86 -16.26 22.79
C LEU A 1 11.39 -15.60 21.50
N PRO A 2 11.51 -14.27 21.32
CA PRO A 2 11.19 -13.68 20.02
C PRO A 2 12.26 -14.14 19.02
N GLY A 3 11.82 -14.73 17.91
CA GLY A 3 12.70 -15.24 16.86
C GLY A 3 13.50 -14.10 16.20
N PRO A 4 14.54 -14.43 15.42
CA PRO A 4 15.42 -13.42 14.85
C PRO A 4 14.60 -12.56 13.87
N MET A 5 14.62 -11.24 14.10
CA MET A 5 14.31 -10.27 13.05
C MET A 5 15.29 -10.56 11.91
N CYS A 6 14.79 -11.25 10.89
CA CYS A 6 15.55 -11.60 9.70
C CYS A 6 15.70 -10.33 8.85
N ALA A 7 16.66 -9.47 9.21
CA ALA A 7 17.17 -8.48 8.28
C ALA A 7 17.88 -9.24 7.14
N SER A 8 17.24 -9.29 5.97
CA SER A 8 17.81 -9.83 4.73
C SER A 8 17.91 -8.70 3.69
N PRO A 9 18.93 -8.73 2.80
CA PRO A 9 19.49 -7.54 2.16
C PRO A 9 18.64 -7.05 0.98
N THR A 10 18.67 -5.74 0.76
CA THR A 10 18.01 -5.02 -0.34
C THR A 10 18.48 -5.51 -1.72
N PRO A 11 17.54 -5.98 -2.56
CA PRO A 11 17.31 -5.33 -3.85
C PRO A 11 15.82 -5.03 -4.03
N LEU A 12 15.30 -3.98 -3.38
CA LEU A 12 13.86 -3.70 -3.31
C LEU A 12 13.41 -2.35 -3.87
N THR A 13 14.29 -1.38 -4.14
CA THR A 13 13.87 0.03 -4.31
C THR A 13 13.05 0.29 -5.58
N ALA A 14 13.46 -0.18 -6.75
CA ALA A 14 12.79 0.16 -8.01
C ALA A 14 11.40 -0.49 -8.17
N ALA A 15 11.25 -1.79 -7.87
CA ALA A 15 9.96 -2.49 -7.94
C ALA A 15 8.99 -1.97 -6.87
N THR A 16 9.47 -1.73 -5.65
CA THR A 16 8.68 -1.15 -4.54
C THR A 16 8.27 0.29 -4.86
N ALA A 17 9.12 1.07 -5.52
CA ALA A 17 8.77 2.40 -6.01
C ALA A 17 7.70 2.33 -7.11
N LYS A 18 7.85 1.43 -8.09
CA LYS A 18 6.86 1.23 -9.15
C LYS A 18 5.49 0.82 -8.61
N MET A 19 5.44 -0.10 -7.66
CA MET A 19 4.18 -0.54 -7.03
C MET A 19 3.55 0.56 -6.17
N GLY A 20 4.36 1.32 -5.41
CA GLY A 20 3.87 2.50 -4.69
C GLY A 20 3.31 3.59 -5.63
N ALA A 21 3.96 3.81 -6.77
CA ALA A 21 3.49 4.75 -7.79
C ALA A 21 2.18 4.27 -8.45
N LEU A 22 2.06 2.97 -8.72
CA LEU A 22 0.81 2.38 -9.22
C LEU A 22 -0.33 2.57 -8.23
N TYR A 23 -0.10 2.31 -6.94
CA TYR A 23 -1.13 2.46 -5.91
C TYR A 23 -1.63 3.90 -5.81
N ARG A 24 -0.72 4.89 -5.84
CA ARG A 24 -1.05 6.32 -5.90
C ARG A 24 -1.84 6.67 -7.16
N ALA A 25 -1.38 6.24 -8.33
CA ALA A 25 -2.06 6.53 -9.60
C ALA A 25 -3.49 5.96 -9.64
N THR A 26 -3.70 4.76 -9.09
CA THR A 26 -5.04 4.16 -8.97
C THR A 26 -5.94 4.96 -8.03
N PHE A 27 -5.42 5.42 -6.89
CA PHE A 27 -6.14 6.31 -5.99
C PHE A 27 -6.50 7.64 -6.66
N ASP A 28 -5.55 8.30 -7.30
CA ASP A 28 -5.77 9.57 -8.01
C ASP A 28 -6.84 9.42 -9.09
N ALA A 29 -6.77 8.34 -9.88
CA ALA A 29 -7.79 8.03 -10.88
C ALA A 29 -9.17 7.82 -10.24
N ALA A 30 -9.26 7.06 -9.14
CA ALA A 30 -10.52 6.89 -8.42
C ALA A 30 -11.07 8.24 -7.92
N LEU A 31 -10.21 9.13 -7.42
CA LEU A 31 -10.61 10.46 -6.98
C LEU A 31 -11.17 11.34 -8.10
N THR A 32 -10.76 11.17 -9.36
CA THR A 32 -11.31 11.96 -10.49
C THR A 32 -12.79 11.69 -10.75
N SER A 33 -13.32 10.55 -10.27
CA SER A 33 -14.74 10.20 -10.40
C SER A 33 -15.66 10.91 -9.39
N ASN A 34 -15.09 11.73 -8.50
CA ASN A 34 -15.78 12.34 -7.36
C ASN A 34 -16.66 11.35 -6.56
N PRO A 35 -16.07 10.25 -6.06
CA PRO A 35 -16.85 9.18 -5.47
C PRO A 35 -17.29 9.51 -4.04
N ASP A 36 -18.49 9.07 -3.67
CA ASP A 36 -18.94 9.12 -2.26
C ASP A 36 -18.16 8.15 -1.39
N TRP A 37 -17.80 6.96 -1.92
CA TRP A 37 -17.08 5.90 -1.21
C TRP A 37 -15.85 5.42 -1.98
N LEU A 38 -14.80 5.04 -1.24
CA LEU A 38 -13.64 4.33 -1.77
C LEU A 38 -13.56 2.93 -1.16
N LEU A 39 -13.33 1.93 -2.01
CA LEU A 39 -13.08 0.55 -1.59
C LEU A 39 -11.62 0.18 -1.86
N LEU A 40 -10.95 -0.35 -0.84
CA LEU A 40 -9.62 -0.92 -0.97
C LEU A 40 -9.73 -2.42 -1.17
N SER A 41 -9.21 -2.93 -2.28
CA SER A 41 -8.93 -4.35 -2.49
C SER A 41 -7.41 -4.55 -2.52
N SER A 42 -6.79 -5.16 -1.51
CA SER A 42 -7.35 -5.85 -0.33
C SER A 42 -6.52 -5.56 0.92
N PHE A 43 -6.98 -5.97 2.10
CA PHE A 43 -6.12 -5.95 3.28
C PHE A 43 -5.04 -7.03 3.18
N ASN A 44 -5.42 -8.29 2.97
CA ASN A 44 -4.53 -9.45 3.12
C ASN A 44 -4.69 -10.54 2.04
N GLU A 45 -4.91 -10.18 0.78
CA GLU A 45 -4.92 -11.17 -0.31
C GLU A 45 -3.49 -11.39 -0.87
N TRP A 46 -2.74 -12.25 -0.18
CA TRP A 46 -1.34 -12.52 -0.46
C TRP A 46 -1.10 -13.20 -1.81
N VAL A 47 -1.99 -14.10 -2.20
CA VAL A 47 -1.83 -14.89 -3.43
C VAL A 47 -1.97 -14.00 -4.66
N GLU A 48 -2.87 -13.02 -4.62
CA GLU A 48 -3.06 -12.05 -5.72
C GLU A 48 -2.05 -10.90 -5.68
N GLY A 49 -1.31 -10.74 -4.57
CA GLY A 49 -0.33 -9.66 -4.41
C GLY A 49 -0.94 -8.27 -4.26
N THR A 50 -2.21 -8.17 -3.81
CA THR A 50 -2.95 -6.91 -3.63
C THR A 50 -3.06 -6.46 -2.17
N TYR A 51 -2.39 -7.19 -1.26
CA TYR A 51 -2.41 -6.93 0.18
C TYR A 51 -1.71 -5.60 0.54
N ILE A 52 -2.28 -4.90 1.52
CA ILE A 52 -1.61 -3.80 2.23
C ILE A 52 -1.11 -4.22 3.62
N GLU A 53 -1.42 -5.45 4.05
CA GLU A 53 -0.97 -6.02 5.32
C GLU A 53 0.56 -5.90 5.46
N PRO A 54 1.06 -5.50 6.64
CA PRO A 54 2.49 -5.43 6.87
C PRO A 54 3.18 -6.77 6.65
N GLY A 55 4.25 -6.74 5.87
CA GLY A 55 5.00 -7.94 5.49
C GLY A 55 6.50 -7.72 5.48
N VAL A 56 7.24 -8.82 5.30
CA VAL A 56 8.71 -8.79 5.19
C VAL A 56 9.17 -7.94 4.01
N GLN A 57 8.43 -7.97 2.90
CA GLN A 57 8.83 -7.31 1.66
C GLN A 57 8.66 -5.79 1.70
N TYR A 58 7.61 -5.27 2.33
CA TYR A 58 7.24 -3.86 2.22
C TYR A 58 7.04 -3.15 3.56
N GLY A 59 7.19 -3.86 4.69
CA GLY A 59 6.89 -3.30 6.01
C GLY A 59 5.46 -2.76 6.07
N ASP A 60 5.28 -1.62 6.72
CA ASP A 60 4.02 -0.88 6.84
C ASP A 60 3.76 0.11 5.70
N LYS A 61 4.61 0.13 4.66
CA LYS A 61 4.58 1.15 3.60
C LYS A 61 3.19 1.39 3.03
N TYR A 62 2.45 0.33 2.70
CA TYR A 62 1.13 0.48 2.07
C TYR A 62 0.07 0.94 3.06
N LEU A 63 0.18 0.65 4.36
CA LEU A 63 -0.69 1.25 5.38
C LEU A 63 -0.45 2.76 5.50
N GLU A 64 0.81 3.22 5.49
CA GLU A 64 1.11 4.65 5.55
C GLU A 64 0.61 5.39 4.30
N LEU A 65 0.72 4.77 3.11
CA LEU A 65 0.09 5.30 1.89
C LEU A 65 -1.44 5.35 2.03
N THR A 66 -2.09 4.29 2.51
CA THR A 66 -3.54 4.28 2.71
C THR A 66 -3.97 5.36 3.70
N LYS A 67 -3.19 5.61 4.75
CA LYS A 67 -3.44 6.70 5.71
C LYS A 67 -3.39 8.07 5.04
N GLU A 68 -2.37 8.32 4.22
CA GLU A 68 -2.27 9.56 3.43
C GLU A 68 -3.49 9.73 2.51
N PHE A 69 -3.90 8.66 1.83
CA PHE A 69 -5.06 8.65 0.94
C PHE A 69 -6.37 8.93 1.68
N VAL A 70 -6.55 8.34 2.86
CA VAL A 70 -7.72 8.58 3.70
C VAL A 70 -7.78 10.03 4.18
N THR A 71 -6.63 10.64 4.51
CA THR A 71 -6.57 12.08 4.82
C THR A 71 -7.03 12.90 3.62
N ILE A 72 -6.44 12.69 2.44
CA ILE A 72 -6.80 13.42 1.21
C ILE A 72 -8.28 13.25 0.87
N PHE A 73 -8.82 12.03 0.98
CA PHE A 73 -10.21 11.75 0.64
C PHE A 73 -11.21 12.45 1.58
N LYS A 74 -10.86 12.58 2.87
CA LYS A 74 -11.70 13.26 3.86
C LYS A 74 -11.66 14.79 3.77
N ASP A 75 -10.57 15.33 3.23
CA ASP A 75 -10.35 16.77 3.09
C ASP A 75 -10.90 17.33 1.76
N LYS A 76 -11.44 16.49 0.89
CA LYS A 76 -12.19 16.89 -0.31
C LYS A 76 -13.52 17.55 0.02
#